data_AF-A0AAE1Q0P6-F1
#
_entry.id   AF-A0AAE1Q0P6-F1
#
_cell.length_a   1.000
_cell.length_b   1.000
_cell.length_c   1.000
_cell.angle_alpha   90.00
_cell.angle_beta   90.00
_cell.angle_gamma   90.00
#
_symmetry.space_group_name_H-M   'P 1'
#
loop_
_entity.id
_entity.type
_entity.pdbx_description
1 polymer ?
#
loop_
_entity_poly.entity_id
_entity_poly.type
_entity_poly.pdbx_seq_one_letter_code
_entity_poly.pdbx_strand_id
1 'polypeptide(L)'
;MFEAIQKYAQANPEVVINYQHYQNSFCVVLITPFMFRAHKALKEAGEVVFVDATSCVDQLNTAITPFMCTGPGGAVPLAILLTSSQDEATLTKG
;
A
#
# COMPACT_ATOMS: atom_id res chain seq x y z
N MET A 1 9.41 12.22 7.10
CA MET A 1 8.83 11.14 6.27
C MET A 1 8.05 11.71 5.08
N PHE A 2 7.05 12.58 5.29
CA PHE A 2 6.26 13.20 4.21
C PHE A 2 7.12 13.82 3.09
N GLU A 3 8.11 14.64 3.42
CA GLU A 3 9.01 15.26 2.42
C GLU A 3 9.78 14.23 1.59
N ALA A 4 10.21 13.13 2.21
CA ALA A 4 10.91 12.05 1.51
C ALA A 4 9.97 11.33 0.53
N ILE A 5 8.72 11.09 0.94
CA ILE A 5 7.68 10.51 0.07
C ILE A 5 7.38 11.44 -1.10
N GLN A 6 7.22 12.74 -0.85
CA GLN A 6 6.98 13.74 -1.90
C GLN A 6 8.14 13.78 -2.90
N LYS A 7 9.38 13.82 -2.40
CA LYS A 7 10.57 13.77 -3.26
C LYS A 7 10.62 12.50 -4.10
N TYR A 8 10.29 11.35 -3.52
CA TYR A 8 10.25 10.09 -4.25
C TYR A 8 9.14 10.06 -5.31
N ALA A 9 7.94 10.56 -4.99
CA ALA A 9 6.83 10.67 -5.94
C ALA A 9 7.16 11.60 -7.11
N GLN A 10 7.85 12.72 -6.86
CA GLN A 10 8.31 13.63 -7.90
C GLN A 10 9.37 12.98 -8.82
N ALA A 11 10.25 12.15 -8.25
CA ALA A 11 11.29 11.45 -9.00
C ALA A 11 10.76 10.25 -9.81
N ASN A 12 9.61 9.68 -9.42
CA ASN A 12 9.02 8.47 -10.01
C ASN A 12 7.52 8.70 -10.31
N PRO A 13 7.18 9.54 -11.30
CA PRO A 13 5.79 9.94 -11.59
C PRO A 13 4.88 8.76 -12.02
N GLU A 14 5.46 7.63 -12.41
CA GLU A 14 4.76 6.40 -12.75
C GLU A 14 4.28 5.60 -11.53
N VAL A 15 4.80 5.91 -10.34
CA VAL A 15 4.36 5.32 -9.08
C VAL A 15 3.26 6.19 -8.49
N VAL A 16 2.11 5.60 -8.21
CA VAL A 16 1.04 6.28 -7.49
C VAL A 16 1.31 6.14 -6.01
N ILE A 17 1.42 7.28 -5.33
CA ILE A 17 1.57 7.33 -3.88
C ILE A 17 0.49 8.25 -3.31
N ASN A 18 -0.36 7.71 -2.45
CA ASN A 18 -1.31 8.49 -1.68
C ASN A 18 -0.86 8.49 -0.21
N TYR A 19 -0.79 9.67 0.39
CA TYR A 19 -0.38 9.86 1.77
C TYR A 19 -1.49 10.55 2.53
N GLN A 20 -1.93 9.92 3.62
CA GLN A 20 -2.84 10.49 4.59
C GLN A 20 -2.14 10.54 5.95
N HIS A 21 -2.54 11.54 6.74
CA HIS A 21 -2.00 11.76 8.06
C HIS A 21 -3.06 12.38 8.93
N TYR A 22 -3.25 11.82 10.12
CA TYR A 22 -4.18 12.30 11.12
C TYR A 22 -3.53 12.22 12.50
N GLN A 23 -3.39 13.38 13.15
CA GLN A 23 -2.74 13.54 14.45
C GLN A 23 -1.30 13.02 14.46
N ASN A 24 -1.07 11.81 14.99
CA ASN A 24 0.23 11.16 15.05
C ASN A 24 0.24 9.82 14.29
N SER A 25 -0.80 9.57 13.49
CA SER A 25 -0.96 8.40 12.65
C SER A 25 -0.83 8.75 11.17
N PHE A 26 -0.30 7.83 10.38
CA PHE A 26 -0.25 7.94 8.93
C PHE A 26 -0.64 6.65 8.23
N CYS A 27 -1.14 6.81 7.01
CA CYS A 27 -1.40 5.78 6.03
C CYS A 27 -0.79 6.20 4.70
N VAL A 28 -0.03 5.29 4.10
CA VAL A 28 0.52 5.47 2.76
C VAL A 28 0.09 4.30 1.90
N VAL A 29 -0.53 4.59 0.76
CA VAL A 29 -0.82 3.60 -0.28
C VAL A 29 0.16 3.81 -1.41
N LEU A 30 0.89 2.76 -1.76
CA LEU A 30 1.84 2.74 -2.87
C LEU A 30 1.40 1.73 -3.93
N ILE A 31 1.34 2.18 -5.18
CA ILE A 31 1.01 1.37 -6.36
C ILE A 31 2.06 1.62 -7.44
N THR A 32 2.80 0.58 -7.79
CA THR A 32 3.78 0.62 -8.90
C THR A 32 3.09 0.41 -10.26
N PRO A 33 3.76 0.72 -11.39
CA PRO A 33 3.23 0.41 -12.72
C PRO A 33 2.90 -1.07 -12.91
N PHE A 34 3.64 -1.98 -12.27
CA PHE A 34 3.34 -3.41 -12.31
C PHE A 34 2.00 -3.72 -11.65
N MET A 35 1.79 -3.21 -10.44
CA MET A 35 0.54 -3.39 -9.69
C MET A 35 -0.65 -2.77 -10.44
N PHE A 36 -0.48 -1.58 -11.02
CA PHE A 36 -1.52 -0.95 -11.84
C PHE A 36 -1.89 -1.77 -13.09
N ARG A 37 -0.93 -2.46 -13.71
CA ARG A 37 -1.23 -3.41 -14.80
C ARG A 37 -1.99 -4.64 -14.29
N ALA A 38 -1.66 -5.16 -13.11
CA ALA A 38 -2.38 -6.27 -12.51
C ALA A 38 -3.87 -5.95 -12.31
N HIS A 39 -4.19 -4.75 -11.81
CA HIS A 39 -5.57 -4.24 -11.68
C HIS A 39 -6.36 -4.23 -13.01
N LYS A 40 -5.68 -4.06 -14.15
CA LYS A 40 -6.32 -4.01 -15.47
C LYS A 40 -6.38 -5.37 -16.17
N ALA A 41 -5.38 -6.21 -15.93
CA ALA A 41 -5.17 -7.46 -16.66
C ALA A 41 -5.83 -8.67 -15.97
N LEU A 42 -5.97 -8.63 -14.65
CA LEU A 42 -6.53 -9.72 -13.85
C LEU A 42 -7.93 -9.34 -13.40
N LYS A 43 -8.92 -10.18 -13.69
CA LYS A 43 -10.32 -9.96 -13.28
C LYS A 43 -10.44 -10.05 -11.75
N GLU A 44 -9.68 -10.96 -11.17
CA GLU A 44 -9.63 -11.30 -9.75
C GLU A 44 -9.24 -10.08 -8.89
N ALA A 45 -8.47 -9.14 -9.44
CA ALA A 45 -8.10 -7.90 -8.77
C ALA A 45 -9.30 -7.02 -8.39
N GLY A 46 -10.42 -7.14 -9.12
CA GLY A 46 -11.69 -6.46 -8.82
C GLY A 46 -12.71 -7.31 -8.06
N GLU A 47 -12.39 -8.58 -7.76
CA GLU A 47 -13.33 -9.53 -7.15
C GLU A 47 -12.92 -9.91 -5.72
N VAL A 48 -11.70 -10.42 -5.55
CA VAL A 48 -11.20 -10.91 -4.26
C VAL A 48 -9.77 -10.45 -4.04
N VAL A 49 -9.57 -9.71 -2.95
CA VAL A 49 -8.26 -9.23 -2.52
C VAL A 49 -7.87 -9.93 -1.23
N PHE A 50 -6.70 -10.56 -1.26
CA PHE A 50 -6.01 -11.07 -0.08
C PHE A 50 -5.23 -9.93 0.57
N VAL A 51 -5.42 -9.77 1.87
CA VAL A 51 -4.72 -8.78 2.68
C VAL A 51 -3.87 -9.53 3.68
N ASP A 52 -2.55 -9.43 3.53
CA ASP A 52 -1.62 -9.99 4.51
C ASP A 52 -1.37 -8.95 5.61
N ALA A 53 -2.11 -9.07 6.71
CA ALA A 53 -1.98 -8.18 7.86
C ALA A 53 -0.88 -8.62 8.84
N THR A 54 -0.09 -9.64 8.51
CA THR A 54 0.98 -10.14 9.38
C THR A 54 2.06 -9.07 9.49
N SER A 55 2.02 -8.28 10.57
CA SER A 55 2.88 -7.12 10.77
C SER A 55 4.36 -7.52 10.77
N CYS A 56 5.09 -7.15 9.73
CA CYS A 56 6.50 -6.82 9.86
C CYS A 56 6.56 -5.33 10.23
N VAL A 57 6.75 -5.05 11.52
CA VAL A 57 7.09 -3.69 11.97
C VAL A 57 8.56 -3.48 11.66
N ASP A 58 8.84 -2.52 10.80
CA ASP A 58 10.22 -2.09 10.56
C ASP A 58 10.79 -1.37 11.79
N GLN A 59 12.05 -0.96 11.71
CA GLN A 59 12.72 -0.22 12.80
C GLN A 59 12.06 1.14 13.11
N LEU A 60 11.16 1.62 12.25
CA LEU A 60 10.43 2.87 12.38
C LEU A 60 9.00 2.65 12.92
N ASN A 61 8.68 1.43 13.37
CA ASN A 61 7.34 1.03 13.79
C ASN A 61 6.28 1.22 12.68
N THR A 62 6.69 1.04 11.43
CA THR A 62 5.80 1.07 10.27
C THR A 62 5.34 -0.35 9.96
N ALA A 63 4.03 -0.58 9.98
CA ALA A 63 3.43 -1.82 9.52
C ALA A 63 3.31 -1.81 8.00
N ILE A 64 3.71 -2.91 7.37
CA ILE A 64 3.57 -3.12 5.92
C ILE A 64 2.49 -4.17 5.69
N THR A 65 1.47 -3.82 4.90
CA THR A 65 0.35 -4.70 4.58
C THR A 65 0.19 -4.77 3.06
N PRO A 66 0.64 -5.86 2.41
CA PRO A 66 0.46 -6.03 0.98
C PRO A 66 -0.96 -6.49 0.65
N PHE A 67 -1.49 -5.93 -0.43
CA PHE A 67 -2.77 -6.32 -1.01
C PHE A 67 -2.47 -7.14 -2.25
N MET A 68 -3.09 -8.31 -2.40
CA MET A 68 -2.78 -9.26 -3.46
C MET A 68 -4.07 -9.85 -4.04
N CYS A 69 -4.00 -10.36 -5.26
CA CYS A 69 -5.05 -11.23 -5.82
C CYS A 69 -4.42 -12.55 -6.27
N THR A 70 -5.26 -13.52 -6.60
CA THR A 70 -4.78 -14.74 -7.27
C THR A 70 -4.55 -14.46 -8.75
N GLY A 71 -3.53 -15.09 -9.31
CA GLY A 71 -3.23 -15.07 -10.74
C GLY A 71 -2.53 -16.35 -11.18
N PRO A 72 -2.21 -16.49 -12.48
CA PRO A 72 -1.62 -17.72 -13.03
C PRO A 72 -0.30 -18.14 -12.38
N GLY A 73 0.46 -17.17 -11.85
CA GLY A 73 1.72 -17.39 -11.15
C GLY A 73 1.60 -17.45 -9.62
N GLY A 74 0.39 -17.50 -9.06
CA GLY A 74 0.14 -17.42 -7.62
C GLY A 74 -0.30 -16.02 -7.18
N ALA A 75 0.17 -15.57 -6.01
CA ALA A 75 -0.21 -14.27 -5.45
C ALA A 75 0.40 -13.10 -6.24
N VAL A 76 -0.44 -12.22 -6.79
CA VAL A 76 -0.04 -11.05 -7.56
C VAL A 76 -0.31 -9.79 -6.74
N PRO A 77 0.70 -8.92 -6.48
CA PRO A 77 0.52 -7.72 -5.69
C PRO A 77 -0.29 -6.64 -6.42
N LEU A 78 -1.14 -5.94 -5.65
CA LEU A 78 -2.06 -4.89 -6.09
C LEU A 78 -1.76 -3.53 -5.45
N ALA A 79 -1.30 -3.52 -4.20
CA ALA A 79 -0.88 -2.31 -3.49
C ALA A 79 -0.04 -2.69 -2.28
N ILE A 80 0.73 -1.73 -1.77
CA ILE A 80 1.34 -1.78 -0.45
C ILE A 80 0.72 -0.69 0.41
N LEU A 81 0.21 -1.08 1.58
CA LEU A 81 -0.27 -0.18 2.61
C LEU A 81 0.81 -0.07 3.69
N LEU A 82 1.23 1.15 4.00
CA LEU A 82 2.15 1.46 5.09
C LEU A 82 1.39 2.24 6.16
N THR A 83 1.38 1.76 7.40
CA THR A 83 0.73 2.48 8.50
C THR A 83 1.63 2.62 9.72
N SER A 84 1.42 3.67 10.51
CA SER A 84 2.11 3.88 11.81
C SER A 84 1.57 2.99 12.93
N SER A 85 0.35 2.46 12.77
CA SER A 85 -0.36 1.63 13.74
C SER A 85 -1.37 0.75 13.00
N GLN A 86 -1.84 -0.31 13.65
CA GLN A 86 -2.88 -1.21 13.14
C GLN A 86 -4.25 -0.97 13.77
N ASP A 87 -4.41 0.13 14.52
CA ASP A 87 -5.71 0.51 15.03
C ASP A 87 -6.67 1.00 13.92
N GLU A 88 -7.97 0.87 14.20
CA GLU A 88 -9.02 1.31 13.28
C GLU A 88 -8.93 2.80 12.95
N ALA A 89 -8.50 3.62 13.91
CA ALA A 89 -8.39 5.07 13.74
C ALA A 89 -7.37 5.44 12.65
N THR A 90 -6.25 4.74 12.60
CA THR A 90 -5.23 4.89 11.55
C THR A 90 -5.82 4.50 10.20
N LEU A 91 -6.39 3.30 10.05
CA LEU A 91 -6.95 2.85 8.77
C LEU A 91 -8.11 3.70 8.23
N THR A 92 -8.91 4.30 9.11
CA THR A 92 -10.11 5.07 8.73
C THR A 92 -9.89 6.57 8.60
N LYS A 93 -8.89 7.13 9.29
CA LYS A 93 -8.69 8.59 9.37
C LYS A 93 -7.32 9.04 8.91
N GLY A 94 -6.31 8.18 8.99
CA GLY A 94 -4.91 8.58 9.02
C GLY A 94 -4.02 7.70 8.18
#